data_AF-A0AAE7D7A0-F1
#
_entry.id   AF-A0AAE7D7A0-F1
#
_cell.length_a   1.000
_cell.length_b   1.000
_cell.length_c   1.000
_cell.angle_alpha   90.00
_cell.angle_beta   90.00
_cell.angle_gamma   90.00
#
_symmetry.space_group_name_H-M   'P 1'
#
loop_
_entity.id
_entity.type
_entity.pdbx_description
1 polymer ?
#
loop_
_entity_poly.entity_id
_entity_poly.type
_entity_poly.pdbx_seq_one_letter_code
_entity_poly.pdbx_strand_id
1 'polypeptide(L)'
;MTKIAPLLVVATVLAMAITSCQKQPESTPLEKMDAKKSSVAVNGVANGTYMLNVVYFVPSDLDTVPGYRERLNGVFLYMQQFTTKWMNQWGYAGRTIGLQTDSAGRLKISLVRGQQGKSSYPYEGGSGAVMNEVNAYFAAHPAEKKSDHIMVIIPTYSYGANGDPSGGPFYGIGRWCFALDYTGLDTINLGKPDDKFSTKWIGGMAHEMGHGINLPHNGGAQSQNILYGTTLMGYGNGTLGKAPTYFSPADVAILANGQLFSPVTRSDWYTDPGCQVKRVYAEYNSGSASIIVSGKFSAAKAVKDIAYYNRNTGNDNGGYNSVTFASKPIGTDSFRISMPVSDFRDKGNTNYEFTIRLCHENGSITSYAASYSFVNDVPVVNFGDKVVYDKTGWTVTAFSSEETAAENGAAANIIDGSGSSFWHSRWSSAAASYPHTITIDMGQALDVNRFTFKQRSSRMVKDIQILSSNNNTTWTPIGTFTLAATTNPQNIVLPSTKNFRYFRLNMTSSYDGEQFAAMCEVGTYKD
;
A
#
# COMPACT_ATOMS: atom_id res chain seq x y z
N MET A 1 -17.13 84.36 8.09
CA MET A 1 -17.22 82.98 8.62
C MET A 1 -16.82 82.02 7.49
N THR A 2 -16.07 80.97 7.84
CA THR A 2 -15.78 79.72 7.06
C THR A 2 -15.14 79.88 5.68
N LYS A 3 -13.80 79.87 5.51
CA LYS A 3 -12.81 78.76 5.59
C LYS A 3 -13.11 77.54 4.68
N ILE A 4 -12.24 77.40 3.67
CA ILE A 4 -12.07 76.31 2.71
C ILE A 4 -11.40 75.10 3.37
N ALA A 5 -11.86 73.89 3.06
CA ALA A 5 -11.15 72.61 3.26
C ALA A 5 -11.44 71.65 2.08
N PRO A 6 -10.52 70.73 1.71
CA PRO A 6 -10.47 70.16 0.37
C PRO A 6 -11.05 68.74 0.23
N LEU A 7 -11.28 68.40 -1.04
CA LEU A 7 -11.65 67.12 -1.63
C LEU A 7 -10.76 65.96 -1.13
N LEU A 8 -11.39 64.87 -0.68
CA LEU A 8 -10.75 63.55 -0.53
C LEU A 8 -11.44 62.59 -1.51
N VAL A 9 -10.76 62.27 -2.61
CA VAL A 9 -11.16 61.23 -3.57
C VAL A 9 -10.53 59.93 -3.09
N VAL A 10 -11.36 59.01 -2.59
CA VAL A 10 -10.93 57.64 -2.27
C VAL A 10 -11.05 56.81 -3.55
N ALA A 11 -9.91 56.52 -4.17
CA ALA A 11 -9.80 55.56 -5.27
C ALA A 11 -9.90 54.14 -4.70
N THR A 12 -10.97 53.42 -5.04
CA THR A 12 -11.15 52.01 -4.71
C THR A 12 -10.26 51.17 -5.63
N VAL A 13 -9.23 50.52 -5.09
CA VAL A 13 -8.38 49.58 -5.81
C VAL A 13 -9.15 48.27 -5.99
N LEU A 14 -9.37 47.91 -7.26
CA LEU A 14 -9.96 46.65 -7.69
C LEU A 14 -8.92 45.52 -7.53
N ALA A 15 -8.97 44.80 -6.41
CA ALA A 15 -8.24 43.54 -6.25
C ALA A 15 -9.11 42.40 -6.77
N MET A 16 -8.77 41.84 -7.94
CA MET A 16 -9.34 40.59 -8.43
C MET A 16 -8.83 39.43 -7.57
N ALA A 17 -9.61 39.05 -6.56
CA ALA A 17 -9.46 37.77 -5.88
C ALA A 17 -10.12 36.69 -6.74
N ILE A 18 -9.30 35.80 -7.30
CA ILE A 18 -9.73 34.58 -7.97
C ILE A 18 -10.24 33.64 -6.87
N THR A 19 -11.55 33.60 -6.66
CA THR A 19 -12.19 32.69 -5.70
C THR A 19 -12.22 31.27 -6.28
N SER A 20 -11.24 30.46 -5.87
CA SER A 20 -11.34 29.01 -5.97
C SER A 20 -12.50 28.53 -5.10
N CYS A 21 -13.61 28.14 -5.73
CA CYS A 21 -14.73 27.45 -5.08
C CYS A 21 -14.26 26.08 -4.57
N GLN A 22 -13.78 26.00 -3.34
CA GLN A 22 -13.84 24.76 -2.55
C GLN A 22 -15.09 24.80 -1.69
N LYS A 23 -16.13 24.10 -2.15
CA LYS A 23 -17.31 23.79 -1.33
C LYS A 23 -16.86 22.78 -0.27
N GLN A 24 -16.71 23.24 0.97
CA GLN A 24 -16.63 22.36 2.14
C GLN A 24 -17.88 21.46 2.13
N PRO A 25 -17.77 20.14 2.36
CA PRO A 25 -18.95 19.33 2.64
C PRO A 25 -19.55 19.83 3.96
N GLU A 26 -20.79 20.28 3.91
CA GLU A 26 -21.58 20.58 5.09
C GLU A 26 -21.58 19.36 6.01
N SER A 27 -21.12 19.56 7.25
CA SER A 27 -21.21 18.58 8.32
C SER A 27 -22.67 18.37 8.68
N THR A 28 -23.27 17.33 8.11
CA THR A 28 -24.58 16.85 8.57
C THR A 28 -24.39 16.39 10.03
N PRO A 29 -25.18 16.90 10.99
CA PRO A 29 -25.11 16.44 12.37
C PRO A 29 -25.37 14.93 12.41
N LEU A 30 -24.56 14.22 13.20
CA LEU A 30 -24.70 12.79 13.49
C LEU A 30 -26.15 12.47 13.90
N GLU A 31 -26.91 11.84 12.99
CA GLU A 31 -28.04 11.04 13.42
C GLU A 31 -27.50 9.92 14.31
N LYS A 32 -27.80 9.99 15.61
CA LYS A 32 -27.67 8.87 16.52
C LYS A 32 -28.59 7.75 16.03
N MET A 33 -28.06 6.83 15.25
CA MET A 33 -28.68 5.52 15.02
C MET A 33 -27.90 4.44 15.76
N ASP A 34 -28.27 4.24 17.02
CA ASP A 34 -28.13 2.96 17.73
C ASP A 34 -29.40 2.67 18.57
N ALA A 35 -30.56 2.90 17.95
CA ALA A 35 -31.86 2.59 18.55
C ALA A 35 -32.83 1.86 17.60
N LYS A 36 -32.32 1.20 16.56
CA LYS A 36 -33.01 0.02 16.01
C LYS A 36 -32.24 -1.23 16.41
N LYS A 37 -32.40 -1.61 17.68
CA LYS A 37 -32.28 -2.99 18.13
C LYS A 37 -33.28 -3.80 17.32
N SER A 38 -32.83 -4.38 16.22
CA SER A 38 -33.69 -5.20 15.39
C SER A 38 -33.99 -6.47 16.16
N SER A 39 -35.26 -6.65 16.53
CA SER A 39 -35.85 -7.98 16.68
C SER A 39 -35.42 -8.85 15.49
N VAL A 40 -35.18 -10.15 15.74
CA VAL A 40 -34.92 -11.23 14.77
C VAL A 40 -35.31 -10.78 13.35
N ALA A 41 -34.32 -10.40 12.54
CA ALA A 41 -34.58 -9.77 11.25
C ALA A 41 -35.31 -10.75 10.32
N VAL A 42 -36.54 -10.40 9.97
CA VAL A 42 -37.43 -11.20 9.09
C VAL A 42 -37.14 -10.94 7.60
N ASN A 43 -36.33 -9.92 7.28
CA ASN A 43 -35.89 -9.63 5.90
C ASN A 43 -34.40 -9.99 5.72
N GLY A 44 -34.14 -10.83 4.72
CA GLY A 44 -32.91 -11.56 4.45
C GLY A 44 -31.66 -10.76 4.13
N VAL A 45 -30.51 -11.44 4.27
CA VAL A 45 -29.24 -11.02 3.68
C VAL A 45 -29.38 -10.75 2.17
N ALA A 46 -28.55 -9.86 1.62
CA ALA A 46 -28.57 -9.51 0.20
C ALA A 46 -27.68 -10.43 -0.64
N ASN A 47 -28.23 -10.93 -1.76
CA ASN A 47 -27.49 -11.67 -2.77
C ASN A 47 -26.54 -10.74 -3.56
N GLY A 48 -25.48 -11.33 -4.12
CA GLY A 48 -24.58 -10.68 -5.08
C GLY A 48 -24.35 -11.56 -6.31
N THR A 49 -23.57 -11.08 -7.27
CA THR A 49 -23.12 -11.89 -8.44
C THR A 49 -22.33 -13.11 -7.98
N TYR A 50 -21.45 -12.91 -7.00
CA TYR A 50 -20.76 -13.94 -6.24
C TYR A 50 -21.19 -13.84 -4.78
N MET A 51 -21.22 -14.97 -4.09
CA MET A 51 -21.68 -15.03 -2.70
C MET A 51 -20.70 -15.83 -1.84
N LEU A 52 -20.50 -15.38 -0.60
CA LEU A 52 -19.71 -16.11 0.40
C LEU A 52 -20.37 -17.46 0.65
N ASN A 53 -19.60 -18.54 0.54
CA ASN A 53 -20.10 -19.86 0.87
C ASN A 53 -20.04 -20.03 2.38
N VAL A 54 -21.20 -20.09 3.06
CA VAL A 54 -21.26 -20.31 4.50
C VAL A 54 -21.54 -21.78 4.79
N VAL A 55 -20.60 -22.43 5.46
CA VAL A 55 -20.64 -23.85 5.79
C VAL A 55 -20.69 -24.00 7.31
N TYR A 56 -21.62 -24.81 7.80
CA TYR A 56 -21.63 -25.27 9.18
C TYR A 56 -21.06 -26.69 9.21
N PHE A 57 -19.85 -26.84 9.73
CA PHE A 57 -19.13 -28.11 9.77
C PHE A 57 -19.23 -28.74 11.17
N VAL A 58 -19.74 -29.96 11.24
CA VAL A 58 -20.02 -30.64 12.51
C VAL A 58 -19.23 -31.94 12.59
N PRO A 59 -18.23 -32.06 13.50
CA PRO A 59 -17.56 -33.33 13.76
C PRO A 59 -18.55 -34.46 14.08
N SER A 60 -18.17 -35.71 13.78
CA SER A 60 -19.07 -36.88 13.88
C SER A 60 -19.58 -37.17 15.29
N ASP A 61 -18.86 -36.69 16.31
CA ASP A 61 -19.15 -36.85 17.74
C ASP A 61 -19.81 -35.61 18.37
N LEU A 62 -20.24 -34.65 17.54
CA LEU A 62 -20.99 -33.46 17.95
C LEU A 62 -22.31 -33.35 17.19
N ASP A 63 -23.18 -32.47 17.67
CA ASP A 63 -24.35 -32.04 16.93
C ASP A 63 -24.36 -30.52 16.75
N THR A 64 -25.28 -30.02 15.93
CA THR A 64 -25.44 -28.58 15.73
C THR A 64 -25.82 -27.87 17.02
N VAL A 65 -25.37 -26.62 17.19
CA VAL A 65 -25.83 -25.80 18.32
C VAL A 65 -27.29 -25.38 18.06
N PRO A 66 -28.20 -25.53 19.05
CA PRO A 66 -29.60 -25.13 18.88
C PRO A 66 -29.76 -23.70 18.35
N GLY A 67 -30.67 -23.53 17.38
CA GLY A 67 -30.97 -22.23 16.77
C GLY A 67 -29.84 -21.60 15.95
N TYR A 68 -28.82 -22.38 15.53
CA TYR A 68 -27.68 -21.82 14.78
C TYR A 68 -28.09 -21.08 13.51
N ARG A 69 -29.14 -21.51 12.81
CA ARG A 69 -29.59 -20.89 11.56
C ARG A 69 -30.09 -19.47 11.81
N GLU A 70 -30.92 -19.30 12.83
CA GLU A 70 -31.51 -18.02 13.21
C GLU A 70 -30.43 -17.06 13.74
N ARG A 71 -29.58 -17.55 14.65
CA ARG A 71 -28.51 -16.76 15.26
C ARG A 71 -27.48 -16.31 14.23
N LEU A 72 -27.00 -17.23 13.40
CA LEU A 72 -26.02 -16.90 12.36
C LEU A 72 -26.63 -16.01 11.26
N ASN A 73 -27.90 -16.17 10.90
CA ASN A 73 -28.56 -15.23 10.00
C ASN A 73 -28.47 -13.78 10.52
N GLY A 74 -28.71 -13.56 11.81
CA GLY A 74 -28.54 -12.25 12.45
C GLY A 74 -27.09 -11.74 12.39
N VAL A 75 -26.13 -12.60 12.71
CA VAL A 75 -24.69 -12.28 12.68
C VAL A 75 -24.23 -11.86 11.28
N PHE A 76 -24.54 -12.63 10.25
CA PHE A 76 -24.12 -12.31 8.89
C PHE A 76 -24.87 -11.12 8.30
N LEU A 77 -26.14 -10.91 8.66
CA LEU A 77 -26.85 -9.69 8.30
C LEU A 77 -26.18 -8.45 8.89
N TYR A 78 -25.81 -8.51 10.18
CA TYR A 78 -25.06 -7.44 10.83
C TYR A 78 -23.72 -7.17 10.12
N MET A 79 -22.96 -8.23 9.82
CA MET A 79 -21.68 -8.09 9.10
C MET A 79 -21.84 -7.52 7.69
N GLN A 80 -22.89 -7.91 6.96
CA GLN A 80 -23.18 -7.35 5.65
C GLN A 80 -23.53 -5.87 5.75
N GLN A 81 -24.34 -5.46 6.73
CA GLN A 81 -24.67 -4.06 6.97
C GLN A 81 -23.45 -3.23 7.38
N PHE A 82 -22.61 -3.77 8.27
CA PHE A 82 -21.33 -3.15 8.64
C PHE A 82 -20.45 -2.93 7.42
N THR A 83 -20.32 -3.94 6.57
CA THR A 83 -19.54 -3.86 5.34
C THR A 83 -20.12 -2.80 4.39
N THR A 84 -21.43 -2.83 4.12
CA THR A 84 -22.11 -1.84 3.28
C THR A 84 -21.89 -0.42 3.76
N LYS A 85 -21.99 -0.18 5.09
CA LYS A 85 -21.77 1.13 5.68
C LYS A 85 -20.39 1.69 5.31
N TRP A 86 -19.33 0.91 5.49
CA TRP A 86 -17.98 1.39 5.23
C TRP A 86 -17.61 1.41 3.75
N MET A 87 -18.16 0.50 2.95
CA MET A 87 -18.10 0.61 1.48
C MET A 87 -18.68 1.96 1.03
N ASN A 88 -19.88 2.32 1.51
CA ASN A 88 -20.51 3.60 1.21
C ASN A 88 -19.70 4.80 1.72
N GLN A 89 -19.19 4.74 2.96
CA GLN A 89 -18.38 5.79 3.57
C GLN A 89 -17.17 6.17 2.71
N TRP A 90 -16.54 5.18 2.07
CA TRP A 90 -15.35 5.37 1.25
C TRP A 90 -15.65 5.44 -0.26
N GLY A 91 -16.89 5.76 -0.64
CA GLY A 91 -17.26 6.10 -2.03
C GLY A 91 -17.68 4.93 -2.91
N TYR A 92 -17.96 3.76 -2.34
CA TYR A 92 -18.41 2.56 -3.07
C TYR A 92 -19.90 2.30 -2.83
N ALA A 93 -20.71 3.32 -3.10
CA ALA A 93 -22.16 3.26 -2.94
C ALA A 93 -22.77 2.03 -3.64
N GLY A 94 -23.64 1.32 -2.93
CA GLY A 94 -24.36 0.16 -3.47
C GLY A 94 -23.53 -1.13 -3.59
N ARG A 95 -22.30 -1.16 -3.06
CA ARG A 95 -21.48 -2.38 -2.97
C ARG A 95 -21.56 -2.99 -1.58
N THR A 96 -21.70 -4.32 -1.53
CA THR A 96 -21.68 -5.10 -0.30
C THR A 96 -21.15 -6.50 -0.56
N ILE A 97 -20.90 -7.26 0.51
CA ILE A 97 -20.56 -8.68 0.43
C ILE A 97 -21.80 -9.47 0.02
N GLY A 98 -21.71 -10.24 -1.07
CA GLY A 98 -22.80 -11.13 -1.47
C GLY A 98 -22.99 -12.29 -0.50
N LEU A 99 -24.22 -12.53 -0.05
CA LEU A 99 -24.59 -13.65 0.81
C LEU A 99 -25.77 -14.39 0.19
N GLN A 100 -25.69 -15.72 0.10
CA GLN A 100 -26.74 -16.51 -0.51
C GLN A 100 -27.94 -16.67 0.43
N THR A 101 -29.16 -16.62 -0.12
CA THR A 101 -30.39 -16.91 0.61
C THR A 101 -30.93 -18.32 0.40
N ASP A 102 -31.59 -18.87 1.43
CA ASP A 102 -32.43 -20.07 1.36
C ASP A 102 -33.83 -19.74 0.81
N SER A 103 -34.69 -20.75 0.68
CA SER A 103 -36.06 -20.57 0.17
C SER A 103 -36.96 -19.71 1.07
N ALA A 104 -36.57 -19.50 2.33
CA ALA A 104 -37.25 -18.62 3.28
C ALA A 104 -36.63 -17.21 3.31
N GLY A 105 -35.68 -16.91 2.41
CA GLY A 105 -34.99 -15.63 2.35
C GLY A 105 -33.94 -15.44 3.46
N ARG A 106 -33.59 -16.47 4.24
CA ARG A 106 -32.56 -16.37 5.29
C ARG A 106 -31.19 -16.76 4.72
N LEU A 107 -30.11 -16.51 5.45
CA LEU A 107 -28.78 -16.98 5.08
C LEU A 107 -28.79 -18.49 4.77
N LYS A 108 -28.39 -18.87 3.55
CA LYS A 108 -28.13 -20.26 3.19
C LYS A 108 -26.85 -20.71 3.89
N ILE A 109 -27.00 -21.72 4.74
CA ILE A 109 -25.89 -22.37 5.43
C ILE A 109 -25.89 -23.85 5.05
N SER A 110 -24.84 -24.28 4.34
CA SER A 110 -24.64 -25.68 3.96
C SER A 110 -24.11 -26.47 5.16
N LEU A 111 -24.82 -27.53 5.54
CA LEU A 111 -24.42 -28.38 6.66
C LEU A 111 -23.52 -29.52 6.15
N VAL A 112 -22.31 -29.61 6.67
CA VAL A 112 -21.36 -30.68 6.37
C VAL A 112 -21.09 -31.46 7.66
N ARG A 113 -21.37 -32.76 7.66
CA ARG A 113 -21.04 -33.65 8.78
C ARG A 113 -19.68 -34.28 8.53
N GLY A 114 -18.75 -34.04 9.45
CA GLY A 114 -17.41 -34.56 9.44
C GLY A 114 -17.40 -36.09 9.58
N GLN A 115 -16.43 -36.74 8.95
CA GLN A 115 -16.25 -38.19 9.02
C GLN A 115 -15.60 -38.67 10.34
N GLN A 116 -14.89 -37.79 11.04
CA GLN A 116 -14.15 -38.09 12.26
C GLN A 116 -14.69 -37.29 13.45
N GLY A 117 -14.21 -37.61 14.67
CA GLY A 117 -14.54 -36.86 15.87
C GLY A 117 -13.78 -35.53 15.97
N LYS A 118 -14.16 -34.69 16.93
CA LYS A 118 -13.60 -33.34 17.14
C LYS A 118 -12.09 -33.30 17.34
N SER A 119 -11.49 -34.39 17.84
CA SER A 119 -10.03 -34.53 17.99
C SER A 119 -9.26 -34.52 16.67
N SER A 120 -9.92 -34.83 15.54
CA SER A 120 -9.34 -34.77 14.19
C SER A 120 -9.44 -33.39 13.55
N TYR A 121 -10.18 -32.46 14.17
CA TYR A 121 -10.35 -31.08 13.71
C TYR A 121 -9.98 -30.07 14.80
N PRO A 122 -8.78 -30.15 15.40
CA PRO A 122 -8.33 -29.21 16.42
C PRO A 122 -8.08 -27.81 15.84
N TYR A 123 -7.98 -26.80 16.71
CA TYR A 123 -7.57 -25.46 16.33
C TYR A 123 -6.25 -25.46 15.53
N GLU A 124 -5.18 -26.01 16.13
CA GLU A 124 -3.89 -26.15 15.47
C GLU A 124 -3.89 -27.33 14.50
N GLY A 125 -3.64 -27.08 13.21
CA GLY A 125 -3.48 -28.13 12.20
C GLY A 125 -4.76 -28.83 11.72
N GLY A 126 -5.93 -28.55 12.31
CA GLY A 126 -7.19 -29.20 11.91
C GLY A 126 -7.85 -28.62 10.64
N SER A 127 -7.49 -27.41 10.22
CA SER A 127 -8.13 -26.74 9.07
C SER A 127 -8.00 -27.52 7.77
N GLY A 128 -6.86 -28.17 7.51
CA GLY A 128 -6.65 -28.97 6.30
C GLY A 128 -7.65 -30.12 6.17
N ALA A 129 -7.94 -30.83 7.26
CA ALA A 129 -8.94 -31.92 7.27
C ALA A 129 -10.35 -31.39 6.98
N VAL A 130 -10.72 -30.27 7.63
CA VAL A 130 -12.02 -29.61 7.38
C VAL A 130 -12.14 -29.15 5.93
N MET A 131 -11.10 -28.50 5.38
CA MET A 131 -11.08 -28.03 3.99
C MET A 131 -11.24 -29.18 2.99
N ASN A 132 -10.61 -30.33 3.23
CA ASN A 132 -10.74 -31.50 2.36
C ASN A 132 -12.18 -31.99 2.28
N GLU A 133 -12.86 -32.13 3.42
CA GLU A 133 -14.24 -32.60 3.47
C GLU A 133 -15.24 -31.57 2.90
N VAL A 134 -15.03 -30.29 3.17
CA VAL A 134 -15.86 -29.21 2.58
C VAL A 134 -15.66 -29.12 1.07
N ASN A 135 -14.44 -29.29 0.56
CA ASN A 135 -14.19 -29.37 -0.88
C ASN A 135 -14.85 -30.58 -1.52
N ALA A 136 -14.80 -31.75 -0.86
CA ALA A 136 -15.51 -32.94 -1.32
C ALA A 136 -17.04 -32.70 -1.38
N TYR A 137 -17.59 -32.03 -0.38
CA TYR A 137 -19.00 -31.62 -0.38
C TYR A 137 -19.33 -30.73 -1.59
N PHE A 138 -18.55 -29.67 -1.85
CA PHE A 138 -18.80 -28.81 -3.02
C PHE A 138 -18.52 -29.48 -4.36
N ALA A 139 -17.63 -30.47 -4.43
CA ALA A 139 -17.45 -31.28 -5.62
C ALA A 139 -18.70 -32.13 -5.93
N ALA A 140 -19.37 -32.65 -4.90
CA ALA A 140 -20.64 -33.36 -5.03
C ALA A 140 -21.85 -32.41 -5.24
N HIS A 141 -21.76 -31.16 -4.79
CA HIS A 141 -22.82 -30.15 -4.85
C HIS A 141 -22.35 -28.87 -5.55
N PRO A 142 -21.89 -28.93 -6.83
CA PRO A 142 -21.23 -27.80 -7.49
C PRO A 142 -22.13 -26.58 -7.63
N ALA A 143 -23.45 -26.77 -7.72
CA ALA A 143 -24.41 -25.67 -7.79
C ALA A 143 -24.49 -24.82 -6.51
N GLU A 144 -24.06 -25.36 -5.36
CA GLU A 144 -24.06 -24.64 -4.07
C GLU A 144 -22.81 -23.76 -3.89
N LYS A 145 -21.73 -23.98 -4.66
CA LYS A 145 -20.53 -23.14 -4.57
C LYS A 145 -20.69 -21.88 -5.42
N LYS A 146 -20.69 -20.71 -4.78
CA LYS A 146 -20.98 -19.40 -5.39
C LYS A 146 -19.79 -18.44 -5.48
N SER A 147 -18.63 -18.84 -4.95
CA SER A 147 -17.38 -18.07 -5.00
C SER A 147 -16.19 -18.96 -4.59
N ASP A 148 -15.00 -18.39 -4.63
CA ASP A 148 -13.77 -18.97 -4.08
C ASP A 148 -13.60 -18.72 -2.57
N HIS A 149 -14.54 -18.01 -1.95
CA HIS A 149 -14.49 -17.62 -0.54
C HIS A 149 -15.39 -18.51 0.31
N ILE A 150 -14.84 -19.12 1.35
CA ILE A 150 -15.56 -20.08 2.18
C ILE A 150 -15.40 -19.72 3.66
N MET A 151 -16.53 -19.52 4.33
CA MET A 151 -16.62 -19.31 5.76
C MET A 151 -17.13 -20.59 6.41
N VAL A 152 -16.30 -21.19 7.26
CA VAL A 152 -16.63 -22.41 7.98
C VAL A 152 -16.90 -22.10 9.45
N ILE A 153 -18.03 -22.57 9.95
CA ILE A 153 -18.46 -22.38 11.33
C ILE A 153 -18.56 -23.75 11.98
N ILE A 154 -17.92 -23.90 13.13
CA ILE A 154 -17.81 -25.17 13.84
C ILE A 154 -18.44 -25.05 15.24
N PRO A 155 -19.29 -25.99 15.68
CA PRO A 155 -19.78 -26.01 17.05
C PRO A 155 -18.63 -26.00 18.07
N THR A 156 -18.83 -25.29 19.17
CA THR A 156 -17.91 -25.35 20.32
C THR A 156 -17.71 -26.79 20.82
N TYR A 157 -16.47 -27.14 21.15
CA TYR A 157 -16.10 -28.49 21.59
C TYR A 157 -16.16 -28.65 23.11
N SER A 158 -15.95 -27.54 23.82
CA SER A 158 -15.90 -27.46 25.28
C SER A 158 -15.97 -26.00 25.73
N TYR A 159 -16.18 -25.81 27.03
CA TYR A 159 -16.17 -24.51 27.68
C TYR A 159 -15.12 -24.49 28.79
N GLY A 160 -14.36 -23.40 28.88
CA GLY A 160 -13.44 -23.16 30.00
C GLY A 160 -14.21 -22.88 31.30
N ALA A 161 -13.49 -22.80 32.42
CA ALA A 161 -14.08 -22.57 33.76
C ALA A 161 -14.97 -21.30 33.84
N ASN A 162 -14.67 -20.29 33.02
CA ASN A 162 -15.42 -19.04 32.95
C ASN A 162 -16.60 -19.07 31.97
N GLY A 163 -16.86 -20.21 31.32
CA GLY A 163 -17.88 -20.36 30.27
C GLY A 163 -17.41 -19.95 28.87
N ASP A 164 -16.12 -19.69 28.68
CA ASP A 164 -15.54 -19.28 27.40
C ASP A 164 -15.51 -20.48 26.44
N PRO A 165 -16.14 -20.41 25.25
CA PRO A 165 -16.14 -21.51 24.30
C PRO A 165 -14.75 -21.74 23.70
N SER A 166 -14.47 -22.98 23.33
CA SER A 166 -13.26 -23.35 22.61
C SER A 166 -13.58 -24.49 21.64
N GLY A 167 -12.82 -24.60 20.56
CA GLY A 167 -13.18 -25.55 19.51
C GLY A 167 -12.11 -25.77 18.46
N GLY A 168 -12.57 -26.04 17.25
CA GLY A 168 -11.74 -26.23 16.08
C GLY A 168 -11.06 -24.95 15.58
N PRO A 169 -10.62 -24.93 14.32
CA PRO A 169 -9.98 -23.77 13.70
C PRO A 169 -10.73 -22.45 13.91
N PHE A 170 -9.99 -21.39 14.22
CA PHE A 170 -10.51 -20.02 14.32
C PHE A 170 -9.46 -19.05 13.78
N TYR A 171 -9.39 -18.93 12.46
CA TYR A 171 -8.44 -18.07 11.76
C TYR A 171 -8.80 -17.95 10.27
N GLY A 172 -8.30 -16.92 9.60
CA GLY A 172 -8.27 -16.84 8.13
C GLY A 172 -7.05 -17.52 7.50
N ILE A 173 -7.24 -18.23 6.38
CA ILE A 173 -6.16 -18.79 5.56
C ILE A 173 -6.53 -18.75 4.08
N GLY A 174 -5.78 -17.97 3.30
CA GLY A 174 -6.13 -17.71 1.89
C GLY A 174 -7.53 -17.09 1.79
N ARG A 175 -8.42 -17.73 1.03
CA ARG A 175 -9.84 -17.34 0.89
C ARG A 175 -10.78 -18.15 1.79
N TRP A 176 -10.24 -18.82 2.79
CA TRP A 176 -10.98 -19.54 3.81
C TRP A 176 -10.93 -18.76 5.12
N CYS A 177 -11.99 -18.86 5.89
CA CYS A 177 -12.01 -18.40 7.27
C CYS A 177 -12.79 -19.39 8.12
N PHE A 178 -12.34 -19.56 9.36
CA PHE A 178 -12.93 -20.47 10.32
C PHE A 178 -13.37 -19.69 11.55
N ALA A 179 -14.54 -20.01 12.07
CA ALA A 179 -15.02 -19.49 13.34
C ALA A 179 -15.78 -20.57 14.10
N LEU A 180 -16.11 -20.27 15.36
CA LEU A 180 -16.89 -21.15 16.21
C LEU A 180 -18.33 -20.66 16.40
N ASP A 181 -19.20 -21.58 16.78
CA ASP A 181 -20.56 -21.31 17.23
C ASP A 181 -20.79 -21.83 18.66
N TYR A 182 -21.57 -21.09 19.44
CA TYR A 182 -22.02 -21.47 20.78
C TYR A 182 -23.41 -20.89 21.03
N THR A 183 -24.11 -21.38 22.06
CA THR A 183 -25.54 -21.07 22.28
C THR A 183 -25.84 -19.58 22.45
N GLY A 184 -24.87 -18.79 22.92
CA GLY A 184 -25.00 -17.34 23.14
C GLY A 184 -24.48 -16.47 21.99
N LEU A 185 -23.98 -17.04 20.89
CA LEU A 185 -23.49 -16.28 19.74
C LEU A 185 -24.68 -15.67 18.99
N ASP A 186 -25.14 -14.51 19.44
CA ASP A 186 -26.29 -13.79 18.89
C ASP A 186 -26.03 -12.27 18.93
N THR A 187 -26.30 -11.59 17.82
CA THR A 187 -26.19 -10.13 17.70
C THR A 187 -27.00 -9.34 18.73
N ILE A 188 -28.08 -9.92 19.27
CA ILE A 188 -28.86 -9.28 20.33
C ILE A 188 -28.02 -9.03 21.59
N ASN A 189 -26.93 -9.77 21.78
CA ASN A 189 -26.06 -9.65 22.94
C ASN A 189 -24.87 -8.70 22.71
N LEU A 190 -24.64 -8.28 21.47
CA LEU A 190 -23.52 -7.43 21.13
C LEU A 190 -23.61 -6.08 21.88
N GLY A 191 -22.53 -5.70 22.56
CA GLY A 191 -22.44 -4.44 23.31
C GLY A 191 -23.18 -4.39 24.65
N LYS A 192 -23.84 -5.48 25.09
CA LYS A 192 -24.48 -5.50 26.42
C LYS A 192 -23.42 -5.51 27.53
N PRO A 193 -23.60 -4.73 28.62
CA PRO A 193 -22.66 -4.71 29.75
C PRO A 193 -22.44 -6.10 30.39
N ASP A 194 -23.48 -6.93 30.42
CA ASP A 194 -23.46 -8.27 31.04
C ASP A 194 -23.06 -9.38 30.05
N ASP A 195 -22.90 -9.06 28.75
CA ASP A 195 -22.43 -10.02 27.77
C ASP A 195 -20.91 -10.19 27.84
N LYS A 196 -20.48 -11.41 28.13
CA LYS A 196 -19.05 -11.74 28.31
C LYS A 196 -18.33 -12.08 27.00
N PHE A 197 -19.06 -12.50 25.98
CA PHE A 197 -18.50 -13.33 24.91
C PHE A 197 -18.87 -12.89 23.48
N SER A 198 -19.99 -12.20 23.28
CA SER A 198 -20.46 -11.89 21.92
C SER A 198 -19.55 -10.90 21.21
N THR A 199 -19.02 -9.87 21.90
CA THR A 199 -18.00 -8.99 21.30
C THR A 199 -16.76 -9.78 20.89
N LYS A 200 -16.25 -10.64 21.78
CA LYS A 200 -15.05 -11.45 21.52
C LYS A 200 -15.24 -12.38 20.31
N TRP A 201 -16.36 -13.10 20.24
CA TRP A 201 -16.55 -14.15 19.24
C TRP A 201 -17.22 -13.68 17.96
N ILE A 202 -18.16 -12.73 18.01
CA ILE A 202 -18.70 -12.08 16.79
C ILE A 202 -17.65 -11.13 16.20
N GLY A 203 -16.94 -10.37 17.03
CA GLY A 203 -15.83 -9.54 16.61
C GLY A 203 -14.67 -10.35 16.04
N GLY A 204 -14.27 -11.44 16.70
CA GLY A 204 -13.32 -12.40 16.17
C GLY A 204 -13.78 -12.99 14.83
N MET A 205 -15.03 -13.46 14.75
CA MET A 205 -15.59 -14.00 13.50
C MET A 205 -15.54 -12.97 12.36
N ALA A 206 -15.85 -11.70 12.65
CA ALA A 206 -15.81 -10.64 11.65
C ALA A 206 -14.38 -10.35 11.18
N HIS A 207 -13.40 -10.38 12.09
CA HIS A 207 -11.99 -10.22 11.78
C HIS A 207 -11.44 -11.38 10.93
N GLU A 208 -11.71 -12.62 11.31
CA GLU A 208 -11.30 -13.79 10.53
C GLU A 208 -11.99 -13.84 9.18
N MET A 209 -13.26 -13.45 9.11
CA MET A 209 -13.95 -13.27 7.84
C MET A 209 -13.24 -12.23 6.97
N GLY A 210 -12.78 -11.13 7.55
CA GLY A 210 -11.94 -10.12 6.90
C GLY A 210 -10.72 -10.74 6.20
N HIS A 211 -9.98 -11.61 6.89
CA HIS A 211 -8.89 -12.37 6.29
C HIS A 211 -9.34 -13.28 5.15
N GLY A 212 -10.44 -14.02 5.35
CA GLY A 212 -11.04 -14.88 4.33
C GLY A 212 -11.51 -14.13 3.08
N ILE A 213 -11.69 -12.80 3.16
CA ILE A 213 -12.01 -11.91 2.05
C ILE A 213 -10.82 -11.01 1.63
N ASN A 214 -9.60 -11.50 1.87
CA ASN A 214 -8.31 -10.96 1.43
C ASN A 214 -7.77 -9.75 2.22
N LEU A 215 -8.38 -9.39 3.36
CA LEU A 215 -7.88 -8.25 4.15
C LEU A 215 -6.68 -8.64 5.00
N PRO A 216 -5.56 -7.91 4.93
CA PRO A 216 -4.47 -8.01 5.90
C PRO A 216 -4.82 -7.22 7.17
N HIS A 217 -4.03 -7.41 8.23
CA HIS A 217 -4.11 -6.53 9.40
C HIS A 217 -3.78 -5.07 9.06
N ASN A 218 -4.41 -4.14 9.77
CA ASN A 218 -4.02 -2.73 9.81
C ASN A 218 -4.64 -1.99 10.99
N GLY A 219 -4.00 -0.90 11.42
CA GLY A 219 -4.47 -0.03 12.50
C GLY A 219 -5.09 1.28 12.04
N GLY A 220 -5.21 1.53 10.74
CA GLY A 220 -5.79 2.76 10.19
C GLY A 220 -4.93 4.01 10.42
N ALA A 221 -5.33 5.13 9.82
CA ALA A 221 -4.73 6.44 10.04
C ALA A 221 -5.21 7.08 11.36
N GLN A 222 -4.37 7.85 12.06
CA GLN A 222 -4.74 8.44 13.35
C GLN A 222 -5.97 9.35 13.26
N SER A 223 -6.05 10.19 12.22
CA SER A 223 -7.21 11.07 11.99
C SER A 223 -8.52 10.29 11.84
N GLN A 224 -8.48 9.15 11.16
CA GLN A 224 -9.64 8.27 10.99
C GLN A 224 -10.00 7.56 12.30
N ASN A 225 -9.00 7.12 13.07
CA ASN A 225 -9.25 6.48 14.36
C ASN A 225 -9.93 7.43 15.37
N ILE A 226 -9.61 8.72 15.33
CA ILE A 226 -10.27 9.74 16.16
C ILE A 226 -11.77 9.84 15.82
N LEU A 227 -12.12 9.70 14.54
CA LEU A 227 -13.51 9.82 14.06
C LEU A 227 -14.31 8.52 14.19
N TYR A 228 -13.67 7.38 13.94
CA TYR A 228 -14.34 6.10 13.67
C TYR A 228 -13.92 4.98 14.62
N GLY A 229 -12.97 5.23 15.51
CA GLY A 229 -12.50 4.27 16.51
C GLY A 229 -11.44 3.30 15.99
N THR A 230 -11.65 2.01 16.18
CA THR A 230 -10.65 0.97 15.88
C THR A 230 -10.95 0.28 14.56
N THR A 231 -9.94 0.05 13.72
CA THR A 231 -10.13 -0.75 12.51
C THR A 231 -10.50 -2.20 12.86
N LEU A 232 -11.43 -2.80 12.12
CA LEU A 232 -11.82 -4.21 12.31
C LEU A 232 -10.60 -5.13 12.21
N MET A 233 -9.76 -4.89 11.20
CA MET A 233 -8.54 -5.64 10.93
C MET A 233 -7.34 -5.23 11.80
N GLY A 234 -7.53 -4.30 12.73
CA GLY A 234 -6.59 -4.04 13.82
C GLY A 234 -7.03 -4.82 15.05
N TYR A 235 -7.29 -4.11 16.14
CA TYR A 235 -7.86 -4.69 17.36
C TYR A 235 -9.40 -4.64 17.42
N GLY A 236 -10.04 -4.46 16.26
CA GLY A 236 -11.49 -4.27 16.18
C GLY A 236 -12.30 -5.51 16.54
N ASN A 237 -11.69 -6.70 16.51
CA ASN A 237 -12.27 -7.93 17.05
C ASN A 237 -12.66 -7.79 18.54
N GLY A 238 -11.94 -6.95 19.31
CA GLY A 238 -12.23 -6.67 20.71
C GLY A 238 -13.17 -5.47 20.94
N THR A 239 -13.47 -4.69 19.91
CA THR A 239 -14.28 -3.47 20.04
C THR A 239 -15.63 -3.56 19.35
N LEU A 240 -15.84 -4.50 18.40
CA LEU A 240 -17.04 -4.57 17.59
C LEU A 240 -18.33 -4.62 18.44
N GLY A 241 -19.14 -3.57 18.30
CA GLY A 241 -20.40 -3.38 19.03
C GLY A 241 -20.26 -2.97 20.49
N LYS A 242 -19.05 -2.92 21.05
CA LYS A 242 -18.74 -2.32 22.37
C LYS A 242 -18.22 -0.89 22.26
N ALA A 243 -17.50 -0.57 21.19
CA ALA A 243 -16.97 0.74 20.88
C ALA A 243 -16.97 0.94 19.35
N PRO A 244 -16.74 2.17 18.85
CA PRO A 244 -16.68 2.41 17.41
C PRO A 244 -15.62 1.54 16.72
N THR A 245 -16.05 0.81 15.70
CA THR A 245 -15.22 -0.07 14.88
C THR A 245 -15.48 0.22 13.40
N TYR A 246 -14.45 0.18 12.56
CA TYR A 246 -14.58 0.53 11.15
C TYR A 246 -13.69 -0.28 10.19
N PHE A 247 -14.00 -0.25 8.89
CA PHE A 247 -13.03 -0.62 7.86
C PHE A 247 -12.25 0.61 7.41
N SER A 248 -10.93 0.49 7.33
CA SER A 248 -10.06 1.54 6.78
C SER A 248 -10.34 1.74 5.29
N PRO A 249 -9.97 2.89 4.69
CA PRO A 249 -10.06 3.05 3.23
C PRO A 249 -9.18 2.05 2.48
N ALA A 250 -8.08 1.57 3.08
CA ALA A 250 -7.25 0.51 2.50
C ALA A 250 -7.97 -0.85 2.46
N ASP A 251 -8.74 -1.18 3.52
CA ASP A 251 -9.58 -2.37 3.52
C ASP A 251 -10.60 -2.29 2.38
N VAL A 252 -11.33 -1.18 2.29
CA VAL A 252 -12.36 -1.00 1.28
C VAL A 252 -11.80 -0.94 -0.15
N ALA A 253 -10.59 -0.40 -0.36
CA ALA A 253 -9.89 -0.49 -1.64
C ALA A 253 -9.65 -1.94 -2.09
N ILE A 254 -9.30 -2.83 -1.15
CA ILE A 254 -9.14 -4.27 -1.44
C ILE A 254 -10.51 -4.92 -1.68
N LEU A 255 -11.47 -4.71 -0.79
CA LEU A 255 -12.81 -5.30 -0.89
C LEU A 255 -13.50 -4.92 -2.20
N ALA A 256 -13.45 -3.66 -2.59
CA ALA A 256 -14.10 -3.16 -3.80
C ALA A 256 -13.68 -3.89 -5.08
N ASN A 257 -12.51 -4.50 -5.07
CA ASN A 257 -11.95 -5.23 -6.21
C ASN A 257 -12.01 -6.75 -6.03
N GLY A 258 -12.46 -7.24 -4.88
CA GLY A 258 -12.63 -8.66 -4.60
C GLY A 258 -13.88 -9.27 -5.25
N GLN A 259 -13.83 -10.58 -5.48
CA GLN A 259 -14.88 -11.36 -6.16
C GLN A 259 -16.28 -11.16 -5.52
N LEU A 260 -16.36 -11.20 -4.18
CA LEU A 260 -17.63 -11.09 -3.44
C LEU A 260 -18.34 -9.74 -3.55
N PHE A 261 -17.65 -8.71 -4.04
CA PHE A 261 -18.14 -7.33 -4.16
C PHE A 261 -18.35 -6.94 -5.63
N SER A 262 -18.08 -7.86 -6.55
CA SER A 262 -18.14 -7.59 -7.97
C SER A 262 -19.57 -7.60 -8.50
N PRO A 263 -20.00 -6.55 -9.23
CA PRO A 263 -21.25 -6.57 -9.97
C PRO A 263 -21.13 -7.33 -11.31
N VAL A 264 -19.92 -7.75 -11.70
CA VAL A 264 -19.67 -8.40 -13.00
C VAL A 264 -19.16 -9.83 -12.80
N THR A 265 -19.60 -10.72 -13.68
CA THR A 265 -19.07 -12.09 -13.77
C THR A 265 -17.73 -12.06 -14.50
N ARG A 266 -16.75 -12.82 -13.99
CA ARG A 266 -15.43 -13.01 -14.58
C ARG A 266 -14.97 -14.46 -14.43
N SER A 267 -14.14 -14.92 -15.35
CA SER A 267 -13.49 -16.25 -15.29
C SER A 267 -12.03 -16.17 -14.84
N ASP A 268 -11.47 -14.97 -14.70
CA ASP A 268 -10.04 -14.73 -14.46
C ASP A 268 -9.74 -14.22 -13.04
N TRP A 269 -10.66 -14.41 -12.08
CA TRP A 269 -10.49 -14.02 -10.68
C TRP A 269 -9.15 -14.52 -10.13
N TYR A 270 -8.42 -13.61 -9.49
CA TYR A 270 -7.16 -13.89 -8.78
C TYR A 270 -6.03 -14.49 -9.62
N THR A 271 -6.16 -14.52 -10.95
CA THR A 271 -5.06 -14.85 -11.86
C THR A 271 -4.05 -13.71 -11.93
N ASP A 272 -2.81 -14.01 -12.33
CA ASP A 272 -1.72 -13.04 -12.46
C ASP A 272 -2.17 -11.79 -13.26
N PRO A 273 -2.09 -10.58 -12.68
CA PRO A 273 -2.49 -9.36 -13.37
C PRO A 273 -1.50 -8.88 -14.44
N GLY A 274 -0.34 -9.53 -14.59
CA GLY A 274 0.70 -9.11 -15.52
C GLY A 274 1.22 -7.71 -15.17
N CYS A 275 1.31 -7.40 -13.88
CA CYS A 275 1.65 -6.08 -13.38
C CYS A 275 3.12 -5.96 -12.98
N GLN A 276 3.73 -4.82 -13.30
CA GLN A 276 5.07 -4.46 -12.88
C GLN A 276 5.10 -2.99 -12.46
N VAL A 277 5.59 -2.71 -11.25
CA VAL A 277 5.94 -1.35 -10.84
C VAL A 277 7.21 -0.96 -11.58
N LYS A 278 7.15 0.12 -12.35
CA LYS A 278 8.22 0.57 -13.24
C LYS A 278 9.10 1.63 -12.59
N ARG A 279 8.47 2.54 -11.85
CA ARG A 279 9.15 3.62 -11.12
C ARG A 279 8.40 3.97 -9.85
N VAL A 280 9.13 4.35 -8.81
CA VAL A 280 8.58 4.87 -7.54
C VAL A 280 9.41 6.06 -7.11
N TYR A 281 8.81 7.23 -6.95
CA TYR A 281 9.44 8.40 -6.34
C TYR A 281 8.89 8.57 -4.93
N ALA A 282 9.76 8.82 -3.96
CA ALA A 282 9.34 9.06 -2.58
C ALA A 282 10.19 10.15 -1.93
N GLU A 283 9.53 11.03 -1.20
CA GLU A 283 10.16 12.14 -0.47
C GLU A 283 9.40 12.46 0.81
N TYR A 284 10.07 13.13 1.75
CA TYR A 284 9.41 13.85 2.82
C TYR A 284 9.32 15.33 2.45
N ASN A 285 8.09 15.84 2.31
CA ASN A 285 7.85 17.24 2.02
C ASN A 285 7.62 18.01 3.33
N SER A 286 8.62 18.78 3.76
CA SER A 286 8.58 19.53 5.02
C SER A 286 7.53 20.65 5.04
N GLY A 287 7.22 21.26 3.89
CA GLY A 287 6.20 22.31 3.79
C GLY A 287 4.78 21.81 4.07
N SER A 288 4.49 20.56 3.73
CA SER A 288 3.19 19.91 3.98
C SER A 288 3.23 18.88 5.11
N ALA A 289 4.38 18.72 5.77
CA ALA A 289 4.64 17.69 6.79
C ALA A 289 4.11 16.30 6.38
N SER A 290 4.40 15.88 5.14
CA SER A 290 3.83 14.67 4.55
C SER A 290 4.90 13.83 3.83
N ILE A 291 4.76 12.52 3.92
CA ILE A 291 5.48 11.60 3.04
C ILE A 291 4.72 11.55 1.71
N ILE A 292 5.38 11.93 0.62
CA ILE A 292 4.80 11.91 -0.72
C ILE A 292 5.39 10.72 -1.46
N VAL A 293 4.52 9.88 -2.02
CA VAL A 293 4.94 8.77 -2.87
C VAL A 293 4.18 8.85 -4.19
N SER A 294 4.89 8.72 -5.31
CA SER A 294 4.32 8.63 -6.64
C SER A 294 5.03 7.58 -7.46
N GLY A 295 4.51 7.23 -8.63
CA GLY A 295 5.18 6.26 -9.47
C GLY A 295 4.38 5.85 -10.69
N LYS A 296 4.98 4.91 -11.42
CA LYS A 296 4.40 4.30 -12.62
C LYS A 296 4.38 2.78 -12.53
N PHE A 297 3.40 2.16 -13.15
CA PHE A 297 3.27 0.73 -13.32
C PHE A 297 2.77 0.40 -14.73
N SER A 298 2.99 -0.84 -15.17
CA SER A 298 2.27 -1.45 -16.28
C SER A 298 1.41 -2.58 -15.74
N ALA A 299 0.24 -2.84 -16.31
CA ALA A 299 -0.61 -3.98 -15.94
C ALA A 299 -1.42 -4.48 -17.13
N ALA A 300 -1.59 -5.80 -17.25
CA ALA A 300 -2.50 -6.39 -18.23
C ALA A 300 -3.96 -6.32 -17.75
N LYS A 301 -4.18 -6.47 -16.44
CA LYS A 301 -5.47 -6.26 -15.78
C LYS A 301 -5.49 -4.92 -15.06
N ALA A 302 -6.53 -4.12 -15.28
CA ALA A 302 -6.55 -2.75 -14.80
C ALA A 302 -6.43 -2.67 -13.27
N VAL A 303 -5.53 -1.79 -12.78
CA VAL A 303 -5.54 -1.34 -11.39
C VAL A 303 -6.74 -0.41 -11.22
N LYS A 304 -7.55 -0.61 -10.20
CA LYS A 304 -8.74 0.21 -9.91
C LYS A 304 -8.61 1.00 -8.62
N ASP A 305 -7.82 0.46 -7.69
CA ASP A 305 -7.55 1.04 -6.38
C ASP A 305 -6.14 0.73 -5.92
N ILE A 306 -5.64 1.53 -5.00
CA ILE A 306 -4.31 1.36 -4.43
C ILE A 306 -4.41 1.53 -2.93
N ALA A 307 -3.95 0.53 -2.19
CA ALA A 307 -3.84 0.58 -0.74
C ALA A 307 -2.38 0.71 -0.33
N TYR A 308 -2.11 1.52 0.69
CA TYR A 308 -0.78 1.81 1.20
C TYR A 308 -0.69 1.43 2.66
N TYR A 309 0.38 0.74 3.04
CA TYR A 309 0.62 0.27 4.40
C TYR A 309 1.97 0.78 4.87
N ASN A 310 2.01 1.31 6.09
CA ASN A 310 3.24 1.69 6.77
C ASN A 310 3.29 0.93 8.09
N ARG A 311 4.13 -0.10 8.13
CA ARG A 311 4.27 -0.99 9.28
C ARG A 311 5.55 -0.63 10.04
N ASN A 312 5.42 -0.38 11.34
CA ASN A 312 6.57 -0.23 12.21
C ASN A 312 7.25 -1.58 12.43
N THR A 313 8.49 -1.74 11.98
CA THR A 313 9.19 -3.04 12.03
C THR A 313 9.73 -3.38 13.41
N GLY A 314 9.74 -2.44 14.36
CA GLY A 314 10.24 -2.65 15.71
C GLY A 314 9.21 -3.21 16.69
N ASN A 315 7.92 -2.92 16.49
CA ASN A 315 6.86 -3.24 17.44
C ASN A 315 5.55 -3.78 16.82
N ASP A 316 5.40 -3.79 15.49
CA ASP A 316 4.17 -4.21 14.81
C ASP A 316 4.39 -5.50 14.00
N ASN A 317 4.85 -6.57 14.67
CA ASN A 317 5.18 -7.82 13.99
C ASN A 317 4.00 -8.46 13.23
N GLY A 318 2.76 -8.21 13.68
CA GLY A 318 1.54 -8.72 13.06
C GLY A 318 0.89 -7.78 12.04
N GLY A 319 1.30 -6.50 11.96
CA GLY A 319 0.65 -5.51 11.11
C GLY A 319 -0.62 -4.88 11.69
N TYR A 320 -1.00 -5.22 12.94
CA TYR A 320 -2.21 -4.73 13.62
C TYR A 320 -2.20 -3.21 13.84
N ASN A 321 -1.02 -2.60 13.91
CA ASN A 321 -0.84 -1.17 14.09
C ASN A 321 -0.41 -0.45 12.81
N SER A 322 -0.41 -1.13 11.66
CA SER A 322 0.06 -0.55 10.41
C SER A 322 -0.82 0.63 10.01
N VAL A 323 -0.19 1.78 9.73
CA VAL A 323 -0.89 3.00 9.32
C VAL A 323 -1.21 2.89 7.83
N THR A 324 -2.49 3.03 7.48
CA THR A 324 -2.95 2.77 6.12
C THR A 324 -3.59 3.98 5.46
N PHE A 325 -3.43 4.02 4.13
CA PHE A 325 -4.04 5.02 3.25
C PHE A 325 -4.54 4.32 1.98
N ALA A 326 -5.37 5.00 1.20
CA ALA A 326 -5.77 4.52 -0.12
C ALA A 326 -5.88 5.67 -1.12
N SER A 327 -5.73 5.35 -2.41
CA SER A 327 -5.95 6.28 -3.52
C SER A 327 -6.51 5.55 -4.75
N LYS A 328 -6.95 6.34 -5.73
CA LYS A 328 -7.21 5.86 -7.09
C LYS A 328 -5.92 5.96 -7.92
N PRO A 329 -5.73 5.09 -8.92
CA PRO A 329 -4.69 5.30 -9.92
C PRO A 329 -4.96 6.60 -10.69
N ILE A 330 -3.89 7.22 -11.16
CA ILE A 330 -3.93 8.36 -12.07
C ILE A 330 -3.83 7.82 -13.49
N GLY A 331 -4.88 8.00 -14.29
CA GLY A 331 -4.96 7.38 -15.61
C GLY A 331 -4.92 5.85 -15.51
N THR A 332 -4.10 5.22 -16.36
CA THR A 332 -4.00 3.75 -16.46
C THR A 332 -2.69 3.17 -15.90
N ASP A 333 -1.71 4.01 -15.59
CA ASP A 333 -0.31 3.59 -15.38
C ASP A 333 0.40 4.29 -14.23
N SER A 334 -0.28 5.17 -13.48
CA SER A 334 0.39 6.08 -12.53
C SER A 334 -0.32 6.13 -11.18
N PHE A 335 0.40 6.54 -10.14
CA PHE A 335 -0.17 6.77 -8.81
C PHE A 335 0.54 7.91 -8.08
N ARG A 336 -0.18 8.51 -7.13
CA ARG A 336 0.37 9.48 -6.18
C ARG A 336 -0.43 9.43 -4.87
N ILE A 337 0.25 9.52 -3.75
CA ILE A 337 -0.34 9.65 -2.43
C ILE A 337 0.45 10.66 -1.59
N SER A 338 -0.26 11.42 -0.76
CA SER A 338 0.30 12.26 0.29
C SER A 338 -0.14 11.67 1.63
N MET A 339 0.82 11.31 2.48
CA MET A 339 0.57 10.68 3.78
C MET A 339 1.03 11.64 4.89
N PRO A 340 0.10 12.34 5.57
CA PRO A 340 0.44 13.29 6.62
C PRO A 340 1.17 12.62 7.78
N VAL A 341 2.25 13.23 8.26
CA VAL A 341 3.01 12.71 9.42
C VAL A 341 2.14 12.67 10.70
N SER A 342 1.13 13.53 10.79
CA SER A 342 0.15 13.53 11.87
C SER A 342 -0.66 12.24 11.97
N ASP A 343 -0.77 11.46 10.89
CA ASP A 343 -1.51 10.20 10.88
C ASP A 343 -0.69 9.00 11.43
N PHE A 344 0.61 9.20 11.67
CA PHE A 344 1.50 8.18 12.20
C PHE A 344 1.49 8.20 13.73
N ARG A 345 1.20 7.04 14.33
CA ARG A 345 1.19 6.84 15.80
C ARG A 345 2.61 6.82 16.35
N ASP A 346 3.42 5.88 15.87
CA ASP A 346 4.78 5.69 16.35
C ASP A 346 5.73 6.58 15.56
N LYS A 347 6.32 7.55 16.25
CA LYS A 347 7.35 8.44 15.72
C LYS A 347 8.62 8.28 16.56
N GLY A 348 9.56 9.21 16.47
CA GLY A 348 10.85 9.13 17.17
C GLY A 348 11.92 8.45 16.31
N ASN A 349 12.69 7.55 16.91
CA ASN A 349 13.77 6.80 16.23
C ASN A 349 13.30 5.37 15.95
N THR A 350 12.61 5.17 14.82
CA THR A 350 11.97 3.89 14.51
C THR A 350 11.99 3.58 13.01
N ASN A 351 11.93 2.30 12.67
CA ASN A 351 12.00 1.82 11.30
C ASN A 351 10.64 1.38 10.80
N TYR A 352 10.38 1.65 9.52
CA TYR A 352 9.13 1.33 8.85
C TYR A 352 9.36 0.55 7.57
N GLU A 353 8.48 -0.41 7.32
CA GLU A 353 8.23 -0.98 6.00
C GLU A 353 7.05 -0.26 5.38
N PHE A 354 7.25 0.28 4.18
CA PHE A 354 6.21 0.85 3.33
C PHE A 354 5.83 -0.15 2.24
N THR A 355 4.54 -0.45 2.11
CA THR A 355 4.01 -1.32 1.05
C THR A 355 2.96 -0.59 0.23
N ILE A 356 3.08 -0.66 -1.09
CA ILE A 356 2.04 -0.32 -2.06
C ILE A 356 1.35 -1.62 -2.48
N ARG A 357 0.02 -1.65 -2.44
CA ARG A 357 -0.82 -2.75 -2.94
C ARG A 357 -1.69 -2.24 -4.07
N LEU A 358 -1.32 -2.56 -5.30
CA LEU A 358 -2.11 -2.26 -6.50
C LEU A 358 -3.25 -3.28 -6.58
N CYS A 359 -4.49 -2.83 -6.39
CA CYS A 359 -5.69 -3.67 -6.38
C CYS A 359 -6.28 -3.74 -7.80
N HIS A 360 -6.22 -4.91 -8.41
CA HIS A 360 -6.65 -5.12 -9.79
C HIS A 360 -8.13 -5.49 -9.87
N GLU A 361 -8.75 -5.20 -11.00
CA GLU A 361 -10.17 -5.46 -11.29
C GLU A 361 -10.62 -6.94 -11.17
N ASN A 362 -9.68 -7.88 -11.13
CA ASN A 362 -9.93 -9.31 -10.91
C ASN A 362 -9.60 -9.75 -9.47
N GLY A 363 -9.45 -8.81 -8.54
CA GLY A 363 -9.16 -9.04 -7.13
C GLY A 363 -7.73 -9.47 -6.81
N SER A 364 -6.86 -9.64 -7.82
CA SER A 364 -5.44 -9.85 -7.57
C SER A 364 -4.77 -8.57 -7.05
N ILE A 365 -3.65 -8.74 -6.34
CA ILE A 365 -2.88 -7.64 -5.77
C ILE A 365 -1.42 -7.78 -6.19
N THR A 366 -0.85 -6.71 -6.73
CA THR A 366 0.60 -6.59 -6.93
C THR A 366 1.19 -5.68 -5.85
N SER A 367 2.22 -6.17 -5.17
CA SER A 367 2.86 -5.46 -4.06
C SER A 367 4.23 -4.92 -4.43
N TYR A 368 4.54 -3.71 -3.96
CA TYR A 368 5.89 -3.16 -3.91
C TYR A 368 6.19 -2.79 -2.46
N ALA A 369 7.36 -3.18 -1.95
CA ALA A 369 7.79 -2.88 -0.60
C ALA A 369 9.10 -2.10 -0.59
N ALA A 370 9.24 -1.19 0.37
CA ALA A 370 10.45 -0.42 0.62
C ALA A 370 10.58 -0.14 2.12
N SER A 371 11.74 0.34 2.55
CA SER A 371 11.99 0.71 3.94
C SER A 371 12.29 2.20 4.06
N TYR A 372 11.86 2.79 5.16
CA TYR A 372 12.23 4.14 5.59
C TYR A 372 12.27 4.19 7.13
N SER A 373 12.61 5.33 7.70
CA SER A 373 12.61 5.49 9.16
C SER A 373 12.05 6.83 9.57
N PHE A 374 11.72 6.95 10.85
CA PHE A 374 11.65 8.23 11.54
C PHE A 374 12.94 8.41 12.34
N VAL A 375 13.46 9.64 12.35
CA VAL A 375 14.56 10.07 13.22
C VAL A 375 14.14 11.38 13.88
N ASN A 376 14.09 11.40 15.21
CA ASN A 376 13.59 12.54 16.00
C ASN A 376 12.26 13.08 15.48
N ASP A 377 11.29 12.18 15.26
CA ASP A 377 9.94 12.49 14.75
C ASP A 377 9.86 12.98 13.30
N VAL A 378 10.98 13.02 12.57
CA VAL A 378 11.03 13.41 11.16
C VAL A 378 11.21 12.18 10.27
N PRO A 379 10.38 11.98 9.23
CA PRO A 379 10.60 10.91 8.27
C PRO A 379 11.91 11.09 7.50
N VAL A 380 12.68 10.02 7.39
CA VAL A 380 13.87 9.89 6.55
C VAL A 380 13.54 8.94 5.41
N VAL A 381 13.12 9.51 4.29
CA VAL A 381 12.66 8.78 3.10
C VAL A 381 13.80 8.66 2.09
N ASN A 382 14.48 7.52 2.09
CA ASN A 382 15.65 7.26 1.24
C ASN A 382 15.38 6.26 0.10
N PHE A 383 14.17 5.71 0.03
CA PHE A 383 13.78 4.79 -1.04
C PHE A 383 13.22 5.53 -2.25
N GLY A 384 13.03 4.77 -3.33
CA GLY A 384 12.49 5.28 -4.58
C GLY A 384 13.60 5.74 -5.54
N ASP A 385 13.22 5.77 -6.81
CA ASP A 385 13.96 6.40 -7.88
C ASP A 385 14.17 7.88 -7.57
N LYS A 386 15.35 8.36 -7.93
CA LYS A 386 15.69 9.77 -7.83
C LYS A 386 15.28 10.46 -9.11
N VAL A 387 14.67 11.65 -8.99
CA VAL A 387 14.37 12.50 -10.15
C VAL A 387 15.67 13.16 -10.58
N VAL A 388 16.46 12.42 -11.35
CA VAL A 388 17.62 12.97 -12.06
C VAL A 388 17.10 14.05 -13.00
N TYR A 389 17.77 15.20 -13.04
CA TYR A 389 17.41 16.26 -13.98
C TYR A 389 17.38 15.70 -15.40
N ASP A 390 16.38 16.12 -16.17
CA ASP A 390 16.26 15.74 -17.57
C ASP A 390 17.53 16.18 -18.32
N LYS A 391 18.18 15.22 -18.97
CA LYS A 391 19.42 15.43 -19.73
C LYS A 391 19.14 15.91 -21.15
N THR A 392 17.88 16.09 -21.53
CA THR A 392 17.50 16.72 -22.80
C THR A 392 18.18 18.10 -22.92
N GLY A 393 19.02 18.25 -23.95
CA GLY A 393 19.80 19.48 -24.18
C GLY A 393 21.15 19.55 -23.46
N TRP A 394 21.50 18.55 -22.64
CA TRP A 394 22.85 18.44 -22.11
C TRP A 394 23.85 18.11 -23.23
N THR A 395 25.07 18.63 -23.13
CA THR A 395 26.13 18.35 -24.10
C THR A 395 27.45 18.11 -23.40
N VAL A 396 28.28 17.23 -23.98
CA VAL A 396 29.69 17.12 -23.60
C VAL A 396 30.46 18.19 -24.37
N THR A 397 31.03 19.16 -23.66
CA THR A 397 31.73 20.31 -24.26
C THR A 397 33.24 20.13 -24.35
N ALA A 398 33.81 19.22 -23.56
CA ALA A 398 35.22 18.83 -23.63
C ALA A 398 35.44 17.46 -22.98
N PHE A 399 36.45 16.72 -23.44
CA PHE A 399 36.90 15.46 -22.85
C PHE A 399 38.40 15.23 -23.12
N SER A 400 39.08 14.47 -22.26
CA SER A 400 40.52 14.16 -22.44
C SER A 400 40.76 13.10 -23.52
N SER A 401 39.92 12.07 -23.57
CA SER A 401 40.01 11.00 -24.56
C SER A 401 38.67 10.28 -24.73
N GLU A 402 38.51 9.61 -25.87
CA GLU A 402 37.43 8.68 -26.13
C GLU A 402 37.89 7.60 -27.11
N GLU A 403 37.29 6.41 -26.98
CA GLU A 403 37.40 5.33 -27.94
C GLU A 403 36.23 5.40 -28.93
N THR A 404 36.54 5.57 -30.22
CA THR A 404 35.54 5.60 -31.30
C THR A 404 35.96 4.74 -32.49
N ALA A 405 37.16 4.16 -32.48
CA ALA A 405 37.71 3.39 -33.60
C ALA A 405 37.38 1.90 -33.47
N ALA A 406 37.57 1.32 -32.28
CA ALA A 406 37.35 -0.11 -32.03
C ALA A 406 35.97 -0.42 -31.42
N GLU A 407 35.36 0.53 -30.71
CA GLU A 407 34.00 0.42 -30.18
C GLU A 407 33.34 1.82 -30.06
N ASN A 408 32.03 1.86 -29.81
CA ASN A 408 31.34 3.12 -29.53
C ASN A 408 31.50 3.51 -28.05
N GLY A 409 32.66 4.04 -27.70
CA GLY A 409 33.00 4.60 -26.38
C GLY A 409 32.95 6.13 -26.33
N ALA A 410 32.15 6.76 -27.19
CA ALA A 410 32.08 8.21 -27.32
C ALA A 410 31.70 8.90 -26.00
N ALA A 411 32.28 10.08 -25.74
CA ALA A 411 32.05 10.80 -24.48
C ALA A 411 30.57 11.17 -24.27
N ALA A 412 29.83 11.42 -25.36
CA ALA A 412 28.40 11.75 -25.32
C ALA A 412 27.53 10.63 -24.70
N ASN A 413 27.99 9.38 -24.73
CA ASN A 413 27.25 8.23 -24.18
C ASN A 413 27.07 8.35 -22.65
N ILE A 414 27.89 9.13 -21.95
CA ILE A 414 27.79 9.29 -20.49
C ILE A 414 26.53 10.07 -20.03
N ILE A 415 25.83 10.71 -20.97
CA ILE A 415 24.64 11.54 -20.70
C ILE A 415 23.44 11.17 -21.60
N ASP A 416 23.48 10.03 -22.28
CA ASP A 416 22.46 9.65 -23.28
C ASP A 416 21.19 9.01 -22.70
N GLY A 417 21.18 8.73 -21.39
CA GLY A 417 20.02 8.13 -20.71
C GLY A 417 19.97 6.60 -20.81
N SER A 418 20.95 5.97 -21.45
CA SER A 418 21.02 4.52 -21.64
C SER A 418 22.00 3.89 -20.65
N GLY A 419 21.49 2.93 -19.88
CA GLY A 419 22.31 2.17 -18.96
C GLY A 419 23.19 1.10 -19.61
N SER A 420 23.19 1.00 -20.95
CA SER A 420 23.87 -0.03 -21.74
C SER A 420 24.97 0.52 -22.66
N SER A 421 24.90 1.79 -23.02
CA SER A 421 25.98 2.53 -23.66
C SER A 421 26.94 3.05 -22.60
N PHE A 422 28.12 3.49 -23.04
CA PHE A 422 29.16 3.98 -22.14
C PHE A 422 30.14 4.87 -22.88
N TRP A 423 30.71 5.82 -22.15
CA TRP A 423 31.99 6.41 -22.54
C TRP A 423 33.12 5.45 -22.14
N HIS A 424 34.17 5.40 -22.96
CA HIS A 424 35.42 4.72 -22.67
C HIS A 424 36.60 5.60 -23.08
N SER A 425 37.59 5.78 -22.20
CA SER A 425 38.87 6.37 -22.56
C SER A 425 39.54 5.59 -23.70
N ARG A 426 40.24 6.26 -24.60
CA ARG A 426 40.86 5.60 -25.77
C ARG A 426 41.78 4.46 -25.36
N TRP A 427 41.62 3.29 -25.97
CA TRP A 427 42.44 2.10 -25.69
C TRP A 427 43.02 1.43 -26.94
N SER A 428 42.40 1.60 -28.11
CA SER A 428 42.76 0.85 -29.32
C SER A 428 44.03 1.35 -30.02
N SER A 429 44.33 2.65 -29.90
CA SER A 429 45.53 3.26 -30.49
C SER A 429 45.92 4.51 -29.70
N ALA A 430 47.22 4.61 -29.37
CA ALA A 430 47.75 5.64 -28.47
C ALA A 430 46.91 5.77 -27.19
N ALA A 431 46.82 4.66 -26.45
CA ALA A 431 46.07 4.53 -25.21
C ALA A 431 46.28 5.73 -24.29
N ALA A 432 45.19 6.35 -23.85
CA ALA A 432 45.24 7.47 -22.93
C ALA A 432 45.38 6.97 -21.49
N SER A 433 46.11 7.71 -20.67
CA SER A 433 46.29 7.42 -19.24
C SER A 433 45.57 8.44 -18.37
N TYR A 434 45.30 8.06 -17.12
CA TYR A 434 44.80 8.97 -16.09
C TYR A 434 45.71 10.21 -15.90
N PRO A 435 45.16 11.39 -15.53
CA PRO A 435 43.75 11.63 -15.25
C PRO A 435 42.89 11.76 -16.52
N HIS A 436 41.66 11.23 -16.46
CA HIS A 436 40.67 11.39 -17.53
C HIS A 436 39.66 12.47 -17.15
N THR A 437 39.32 13.34 -18.11
CA THR A 437 38.36 14.43 -17.87
C THR A 437 37.20 14.40 -18.84
N ILE A 438 36.00 14.72 -18.34
CA ILE A 438 34.80 15.02 -19.14
C ILE A 438 34.16 16.27 -18.57
N THR A 439 33.81 17.22 -19.44
CA THR A 439 33.09 18.44 -19.11
C THR A 439 31.71 18.41 -19.75
N ILE A 440 30.68 18.63 -18.94
CA ILE A 440 29.27 18.58 -19.34
C ILE A 440 28.63 19.96 -19.12
N ASP A 441 27.91 20.44 -20.13
CA ASP A 441 26.99 21.57 -20.04
C ASP A 441 25.58 21.05 -19.86
N MET A 442 24.90 21.44 -18.78
CA MET A 442 23.50 21.07 -18.51
C MET A 442 22.49 21.96 -19.27
N GLY A 443 22.96 22.92 -20.08
CA GLY A 443 22.16 23.87 -20.84
C GLY A 443 21.67 25.06 -20.02
N GLN A 444 21.51 24.89 -18.71
CA GLN A 444 21.11 25.94 -17.77
C GLN A 444 21.75 25.71 -16.39
N ALA A 445 21.78 26.77 -15.57
CA ALA A 445 22.23 26.65 -14.19
C ALA A 445 21.15 25.95 -13.35
N LEU A 446 21.52 24.88 -12.66
CA LEU A 446 20.64 24.09 -11.80
C LEU A 446 21.20 24.07 -10.38
N ASP A 447 20.29 24.05 -9.40
CA ASP A 447 20.65 23.74 -8.02
C ASP A 447 20.90 22.24 -7.90
N VAL A 448 22.08 21.84 -7.43
CA VAL A 448 22.48 20.44 -7.31
C VAL A 448 23.00 20.19 -5.90
N ASN A 449 22.47 19.16 -5.23
CA ASN A 449 23.05 18.65 -3.98
C ASN A 449 23.52 17.20 -4.10
N ARG A 450 23.28 16.53 -5.24
CA ARG A 450 23.68 15.15 -5.48
C ARG A 450 24.09 14.89 -6.93
N PHE A 451 25.02 13.97 -7.09
CA PHE A 451 25.33 13.33 -8.37
C PHE A 451 24.92 11.86 -8.32
N THR A 452 24.53 11.30 -9.46
CA THR A 452 24.39 9.85 -9.65
C THR A 452 25.37 9.37 -10.72
N PHE A 453 25.97 8.21 -10.50
CA PHE A 453 26.92 7.58 -11.41
C PHE A 453 26.51 6.13 -11.65
N LYS A 454 26.62 5.67 -12.89
CA LYS A 454 26.53 4.25 -13.24
C LYS A 454 27.81 3.84 -13.96
N GLN A 455 28.54 2.90 -13.36
CA GLN A 455 29.79 2.40 -13.92
C GLN A 455 29.53 1.25 -14.91
N ARG A 456 30.42 1.09 -15.89
CA ARG A 456 30.51 -0.13 -16.70
C ARG A 456 31.01 -1.28 -15.81
N SER A 457 30.72 -2.53 -16.17
CA SER A 457 31.22 -3.73 -15.47
C SER A 457 32.74 -3.91 -15.54
N SER A 458 33.45 -3.14 -16.35
CA SER A 458 34.91 -3.13 -16.51
C SER A 458 35.44 -1.70 -16.59
N ARG A 459 36.72 -1.48 -16.23
CA ARG A 459 37.38 -0.15 -16.21
C ARG A 459 36.69 0.86 -15.29
N MET A 460 36.25 0.37 -14.12
CA MET A 460 35.56 1.17 -13.12
C MET A 460 36.50 2.24 -12.56
N VAL A 461 36.01 3.47 -12.54
CA VAL A 461 36.66 4.60 -11.89
C VAL A 461 36.58 4.41 -10.37
N LYS A 462 37.68 4.69 -9.69
CA LYS A 462 37.77 4.67 -8.22
C LYS A 462 37.68 6.09 -7.67
N ASP A 463 38.69 6.92 -7.91
CA ASP A 463 38.72 8.28 -7.37
C ASP A 463 38.37 9.32 -8.44
N ILE A 464 37.54 10.29 -8.06
CA ILE A 464 37.04 11.35 -8.93
C ILE A 464 36.98 12.69 -8.18
N GLN A 465 37.52 13.74 -8.80
CA GLN A 465 37.31 15.11 -8.40
C GLN A 465 36.22 15.73 -9.27
N ILE A 466 35.24 16.37 -8.63
CA ILE A 466 34.17 17.08 -9.33
C ILE A 466 34.44 18.58 -9.21
N LEU A 467 34.35 19.29 -10.33
CA LEU A 467 34.42 20.74 -10.40
C LEU A 467 33.13 21.28 -11.03
N SER A 468 32.74 22.50 -10.68
CA SER A 468 31.62 23.19 -11.30
C SER A 468 31.99 24.56 -11.86
N SER A 469 31.18 25.05 -12.79
CA SER A 469 31.31 26.36 -13.40
C SER A 469 29.95 26.89 -13.88
N ASN A 470 29.82 28.21 -14.00
CA ASN A 470 28.69 28.86 -14.68
C ASN A 470 29.06 29.45 -16.05
N ASN A 471 30.35 29.48 -16.40
CA ASN A 471 30.86 30.13 -17.60
C ASN A 471 31.81 29.25 -18.44
N ASN A 472 32.00 27.98 -18.04
CA ASN A 472 32.90 27.01 -18.69
C ASN A 472 34.40 27.40 -18.69
N THR A 473 34.79 28.49 -18.02
CA THR A 473 36.17 29.00 -18.00
C THR A 473 36.75 29.03 -16.59
N THR A 474 35.98 29.53 -15.61
CA THR A 474 36.35 29.54 -14.20
C THR A 474 35.77 28.32 -13.50
N TRP A 475 36.62 27.50 -12.89
CA TRP A 475 36.24 26.24 -12.28
C TRP A 475 36.44 26.25 -10.77
N THR A 476 35.43 25.82 -10.03
CA THR A 476 35.49 25.69 -8.57
C THR A 476 35.41 24.20 -8.20
N PRO A 477 36.37 23.67 -7.43
CA PRO A 477 36.28 22.31 -6.91
C PRO A 477 35.05 22.15 -6.00
N ILE A 478 34.23 21.14 -6.28
CA ILE A 478 33.16 20.71 -5.38
C ILE A 478 33.71 19.77 -4.31
N GLY A 479 34.59 18.85 -4.71
CA GLY A 479 35.21 17.89 -3.82
C GLY A 479 35.86 16.73 -4.56
N THR A 480 36.52 15.85 -3.81
CA THR A 480 37.05 14.58 -4.28
C THR A 480 36.30 13.46 -3.59
N PHE A 481 35.94 12.43 -4.34
CA PHE A 481 35.11 11.33 -3.91
C PHE A 481 35.66 10.00 -4.41
N THR A 482 35.35 8.92 -3.70
CA THR A 482 35.62 7.56 -4.14
C THR A 482 34.30 6.91 -4.52
N LEU A 483 34.18 6.50 -5.79
CA LEU A 483 33.05 5.73 -6.28
C LEU A 483 33.15 4.29 -5.79
N ALA A 484 32.04 3.63 -5.50
CA ALA A 484 31.99 2.20 -5.19
C ALA A 484 32.22 1.35 -6.46
N ALA A 485 32.88 0.21 -6.31
CA ALA A 485 33.05 -0.80 -7.36
C ALA A 485 31.74 -1.57 -7.60
N THR A 486 30.77 -0.94 -8.26
CA THR A 486 29.44 -1.50 -8.53
C THR A 486 28.88 -1.02 -9.86
N THR A 487 28.09 -1.87 -10.51
CA THR A 487 27.33 -1.54 -11.73
C THR A 487 25.96 -0.95 -11.44
N ASN A 488 25.51 -1.00 -10.18
CA ASN A 488 24.28 -0.33 -9.77
C ASN A 488 24.50 1.19 -9.72
N PRO A 489 23.48 2.02 -10.03
CA PRO A 489 23.55 3.45 -9.81
C PRO A 489 23.97 3.77 -8.37
N GLN A 490 24.90 4.70 -8.22
CA GLN A 490 25.43 5.13 -6.92
C GLN A 490 25.37 6.65 -6.83
N ASN A 491 25.12 7.15 -5.62
CA ASN A 491 24.87 8.56 -5.39
C ASN A 491 25.98 9.19 -4.54
N ILE A 492 26.47 10.33 -4.98
CA ILE A 492 27.36 11.19 -4.19
C ILE A 492 26.52 12.33 -3.62
N VAL A 493 26.59 12.53 -2.30
CA VAL A 493 25.98 13.66 -1.60
C VAL A 493 26.98 14.79 -1.53
N LEU A 494 26.58 15.98 -1.94
CA LEU A 494 27.41 17.17 -1.81
C LEU A 494 27.28 17.76 -0.39
N PRO A 495 28.33 18.39 0.14
CA PRO A 495 28.29 19.02 1.47
C PRO A 495 27.22 20.12 1.61
N SER A 496 26.86 20.76 0.50
CA SER A 496 25.79 21.75 0.42
C SER A 496 25.27 21.84 -1.02
N THR A 497 24.05 22.37 -1.19
CA THR A 497 23.50 22.68 -2.51
C THR A 497 24.39 23.70 -3.22
N LYS A 498 24.73 23.43 -4.49
CA LYS A 498 25.52 24.29 -5.37
C LYS A 498 24.69 24.65 -6.60
N ASN A 499 24.73 25.90 -7.02
CA ASN A 499 24.11 26.34 -8.28
C ASN A 499 25.18 26.44 -9.38
N PHE A 500 25.07 25.64 -10.44
CA PHE A 500 26.01 25.67 -11.57
C PHE A 500 25.36 25.18 -12.86
N ARG A 501 25.92 25.58 -14.01
CA ARG A 501 25.51 25.11 -15.35
C ARG A 501 26.41 23.99 -15.88
N TYR A 502 27.70 24.06 -15.59
CA TYR A 502 28.69 23.12 -16.07
C TYR A 502 29.27 22.33 -14.91
N PHE A 503 29.59 21.07 -15.15
CA PHE A 503 30.43 20.30 -14.26
C PHE A 503 31.51 19.55 -15.03
N ARG A 504 32.65 19.35 -14.37
CA ARG A 504 33.76 18.57 -14.89
C ARG A 504 34.04 17.42 -13.95
N LEU A 505 34.08 16.23 -14.53
CA LEU A 505 34.55 15.00 -13.91
C LEU A 505 36.04 14.90 -14.18
N ASN A 506 36.86 14.93 -13.14
CA ASN A 506 38.30 14.69 -13.21
C ASN A 506 38.60 13.36 -12.50
N MET A 507 38.62 12.28 -13.27
CA MET A 507 38.79 10.92 -12.79
C MET A 507 40.28 10.63 -12.68
N THR A 508 40.75 10.13 -11.53
CA THR A 508 42.18 10.07 -11.20
C THR A 508 42.72 8.66 -10.97
N SER A 509 41.85 7.67 -10.76
CA SER A 509 42.27 6.27 -10.56
C SER A 509 41.17 5.29 -10.98
N SER A 510 41.57 4.02 -11.15
CA SER A 510 40.70 2.87 -11.46
C SER A 510 40.73 1.84 -10.34
N TYR A 511 39.74 0.95 -10.31
CA TYR A 511 39.73 -0.20 -9.40
C TYR A 511 40.61 -1.36 -9.85
N ASP A 512 40.81 -1.51 -11.16
CA ASP A 512 41.61 -2.59 -11.73
C ASP A 512 43.10 -2.23 -11.86
N GLY A 513 43.50 -1.01 -11.48
CA GLY A 513 44.88 -0.53 -11.55
C GLY A 513 45.35 -0.18 -12.96
N GLU A 514 44.48 -0.30 -13.96
CA GLU A 514 44.77 0.00 -15.36
C GLU A 514 44.59 1.48 -15.67
N GLN A 515 45.15 1.91 -16.80
CA GLN A 515 45.15 3.30 -17.22
C GLN A 515 43.83 3.82 -17.80
N PHE A 516 42.81 2.96 -17.91
CA PHE A 516 41.56 3.23 -18.62
C PHE A 516 40.38 3.56 -17.69
N ALA A 517 39.44 4.37 -18.17
CA ALA A 517 38.19 4.68 -17.50
C ALA A 517 36.99 4.38 -18.41
N ALA A 518 35.92 3.81 -17.86
CA ALA A 518 34.64 3.70 -18.54
C ALA A 518 33.47 3.99 -17.60
N MET A 519 32.45 4.68 -18.11
CA MET A 519 31.27 5.08 -17.34
C MET A 519 30.03 5.04 -18.23
N CYS A 520 28.97 4.39 -17.75
CA CYS A 520 27.71 4.31 -18.48
C CYS A 520 26.98 5.64 -18.42
N GLU A 521 26.72 6.15 -17.22
CA GLU A 521 25.86 7.32 -17.04
C GLU A 521 26.34 8.20 -15.89
N VAL A 522 26.19 9.51 -16.07
CA VAL A 522 26.21 10.51 -15.00
C VAL A 522 24.91 11.32 -15.04
N GLY A 523 24.47 11.76 -13.86
CA GLY A 523 23.35 12.69 -13.71
C GLY A 523 23.51 13.55 -12.46
N THR A 524 22.74 14.63 -12.40
CA THR A 524 22.64 15.53 -11.25
C THR A 524 21.20 15.65 -10.80
N TYR A 525 20.99 15.93 -9.52
CA TYR A 525 19.66 16.22 -8.98
C TYR A 525 19.76 17.02 -7.69
N LYS A 526 18.61 17.51 -7.26
CA LYS A 526 18.37 18.12 -5.95
C LYS A 526 17.31 17.30 -5.25
N ASP A 527 17.71 16.63 -4.18
CA ASP A 527 16.78 16.05 -3.19
C ASP A 527 16.17 17.14 -2.31
#